data_AF-A0A4V1S710-F1
#
_entry.id   AF-A0A4V1S710-F1
#
_cell.length_a   1.000
_cell.length_b   1.000
_cell.length_c   1.000
_cell.angle_alpha   90.00
_cell.angle_beta   90.00
_cell.angle_gamma   90.00
#
_symmetry.space_group_name_H-M   'P 1'
#
loop_
_entity.id
_entity.type
_entity.pdbx_description
1 polymer ?
#
loop_
_entity_poly.entity_id
_entity_poly.type
_entity_poly.pdbx_seq_one_letter_code
_entity_poly.pdbx_strand_id
1 'polypeptide(L)' 'MSESPPPNRAAAAAKIAANPSGYKVCEGCDSIVGAGAALCPNCHSYRFDATSERVVLQARILGSREQTSVTADDLG' A
#
# COMPACT_ATOMS: atom_id res chain seq x y z
N MET A 1 -19.98 11.92 -13.73
CA MET A 1 -19.44 10.54 -13.68
C MET A 1 -19.25 10.22 -12.20
N SER A 2 -19.91 9.18 -11.69
CA SER A 2 -19.93 8.86 -10.26
C SER A 2 -18.65 8.14 -9.87
N GLU A 3 -17.61 8.88 -9.52
CA GLU A 3 -16.44 8.33 -8.84
C GLU A 3 -16.88 7.88 -7.44
N SER A 4 -16.79 6.58 -7.16
CA SER A 4 -17.05 6.06 -5.81
C SER A 4 -16.02 6.69 -4.86
N PRO A 5 -16.40 7.12 -3.64
CA PRO A 5 -15.43 7.70 -2.71
C PRO A 5 -14.27 6.70 -2.54
N PRO A 6 -13.01 7.16 -2.55
CA PRO A 6 -11.87 6.26 -2.42
C PRO A 6 -12.08 5.41 -1.17
N PRO A 7 -11.86 4.08 -1.24
CA PRO A 7 -12.05 3.22 -0.10
C PRO A 7 -11.26 3.81 1.07
N ASN A 8 -11.93 4.02 2.20
CA ASN A 8 -11.34 4.63 3.39
C ASN A 8 -9.97 3.96 3.66
N ARG A 9 -8.88 4.73 3.53
CA ARG A 9 -7.50 4.21 3.62
C ARG A 9 -7.29 3.44 4.92
N ALA A 10 -7.90 3.90 6.01
CA ALA A 10 -7.85 3.21 7.29
C ALA A 10 -8.50 1.81 7.21
N ALA A 11 -9.60 1.66 6.48
CA ALA A 11 -10.25 0.36 6.26
C ALA A 11 -9.41 -0.57 5.38
N ALA A 12 -8.76 -0.05 4.33
CA ALA A 12 -7.84 -0.84 3.51
C ALA A 12 -6.61 -1.30 4.32
N ALA A 13 -6.02 -0.38 5.08
CA ALA A 13 -4.93 -0.68 6.01
C ALA A 13 -5.32 -1.72 7.05
N ALA A 14 -6.52 -1.63 7.63
CA ALA A 14 -7.02 -2.61 8.59
C ALA A 14 -7.16 -4.01 7.96
N LYS A 15 -7.65 -4.12 6.71
CA LYS A 15 -7.74 -5.40 5.99
C LYS A 15 -6.38 -6.04 5.75
N ILE A 16 -5.38 -5.22 5.38
CA ILE A 16 -3.99 -5.67 5.20
C ILE A 16 -3.41 -6.14 6.53
N ALA A 17 -3.57 -5.34 7.59
CA ALA A 17 -3.06 -5.67 8.92
C ALA A 17 -3.70 -6.94 9.51
N ALA A 18 -4.94 -7.26 9.13
CA ALA A 18 -5.61 -8.49 9.53
C ALA A 18 -5.13 -9.74 8.77
N ASN A 19 -4.54 -9.60 7.57
CA ASN A 19 -4.07 -10.72 6.75
C ASN A 19 -2.68 -10.42 6.13
N PRO A 20 -1.64 -10.20 6.95
CA PRO A 20 -0.36 -9.68 6.46
C PRO A 20 0.41 -10.67 5.57
N SER A 21 0.15 -11.97 5.67
CA SER A 21 0.77 -13.01 4.83
C SER A 21 0.45 -12.89 3.34
N GLY A 22 -0.61 -12.16 2.97
CA GLY A 22 -0.97 -11.88 1.58
C GLY A 22 -0.17 -10.74 0.93
N TYR A 23 0.70 -10.09 1.69
CA TYR A 23 1.35 -8.83 1.29
C TYR A 23 2.84 -8.81 1.63
N LYS A 24 3.51 -7.79 1.09
CA LYS A 24 4.90 -7.46 1.39
C LYS A 24 5.14 -5.97 1.23
N VAL A 25 6.14 -5.43 1.91
CA VAL A 25 6.53 -4.02 1.85
C VAL A 25 7.70 -3.88 0.90
N CYS A 26 7.59 -2.99 -0.09
CA CYS A 26 8.70 -2.65 -0.97
C CYS A 26 9.77 -1.88 -0.20
N GLU A 27 11.02 -2.36 -0.24
CA GLU A 27 12.14 -1.69 0.43
C GLU A 27 12.63 -0.43 -0.30
N GLY A 28 12.14 -0.18 -1.53
CA GLY A 28 12.51 1.01 -2.30
C GLY A 28 11.64 2.23 -2.04
N CYS A 29 10.34 2.04 -1.76
CA CYS A 29 9.39 3.14 -1.61
C CYS A 29 8.30 2.89 -0.55
N ASP A 30 8.44 1.86 0.27
CA ASP A 30 7.53 1.49 1.36
C ASP A 30 6.07 1.24 0.95
N SER A 31 5.81 1.02 -0.34
CA SER A 31 4.50 0.61 -0.83
C SER A 31 4.20 -0.82 -0.40
N ILE A 32 2.97 -1.06 0.07
CA ILE A 32 2.47 -2.42 0.33
C ILE A 32 1.95 -2.99 -0.98
N VAL A 33 2.48 -4.15 -1.38
CA VAL A 33 2.08 -4.86 -2.59
C VAL A 33 1.64 -6.28 -2.25
N GLY A 34 0.87 -6.91 -3.15
CA GLY A 34 0.49 -8.31 -2.98
C GLY A 34 1.70 -9.24 -3.03
N ALA A 35 1.63 -10.39 -2.35
CA ALA A 35 2.71 -11.36 -2.25
C ALA A 35 3.26 -11.81 -3.63
N GLY A 36 2.38 -11.94 -4.63
CA GLY A 36 2.72 -12.35 -6.00
C GLY A 36 3.42 -11.29 -6.86
N ALA A 37 3.60 -10.05 -6.39
CA ALA A 37 4.22 -8.99 -7.19
C ALA A 37 5.72 -9.28 -7.43
N ALA A 38 6.16 -9.42 -8.68
CA ALA A 38 7.59 -9.61 -8.98
C ALA A 38 8.39 -8.31 -8.84
N LEU A 39 7.78 -7.18 -9.22
CA LEU A 39 8.35 -5.84 -9.15
C LEU A 39 7.35 -4.90 -8.48
N CYS A 40 7.86 -3.89 -7.79
CA CYS A 40 7.01 -2.85 -7.22
C CYS A 40 6.41 -2.02 -8.37
N PRO A 41 5.09 -1.90 -8.48
CA PRO A 41 4.47 -1.12 -9.57
C PRO A 41 4.73 0.39 -9.42
N ASN A 42 5.15 0.85 -8.23
CA ASN A 42 5.40 2.25 -7.96
C ASN A 42 6.84 2.68 -8.28
N CYS A 43 7.84 1.88 -7.91
CA CYS A 43 9.25 2.24 -8.05
C CYS A 43 10.11 1.24 -8.84
N HIS A 44 9.51 0.13 -9.30
CA HIS A 44 10.19 -0.95 -10.03
C HIS A 44 11.31 -1.67 -9.28
N SER A 45 11.46 -1.46 -7.96
CA SER A 45 12.33 -2.27 -7.12
C SER A 45 11.82 -3.71 -7.01
N TYR A 46 12.75 -4.67 -6.95
CA TYR A 46 12.47 -6.10 -6.74
C TYR A 46 12.66 -6.54 -5.28
N ARG A 47 13.12 -5.64 -4.40
CA ARG A 47 13.40 -5.94 -2.99
C ARG A 47 12.17 -5.69 -2.12
N PHE A 48 11.82 -6.70 -1.32
CA PHE A 48 10.63 -6.69 -0.48
C PHE A 48 10.89 -7.35 0.87
N ASP A 49 10.30 -6.79 1.91
CA ASP A 49 10.16 -7.40 3.21
C ASP A 49 8.75 -7.99 3.35
N ALA A 50 8.67 -9.32 3.42
CA ALA A 50 7.42 -10.08 3.53
C ALA A 50 7.09 -10.46 4.99
N THR A 51 7.86 -9.97 5.98
CA THR A 51 7.57 -10.26 7.39
C THR A 51 6.22 -9.66 7.79
N SER A 52 5.43 -10.44 8.53
CA SER A 52 4.09 -9.99 8.94
C SER A 52 4.14 -8.74 9.81
N GLU A 53 5.15 -8.62 10.66
CA GLU A 53 5.39 -7.45 11.51
C GLU A 53 5.62 -6.18 10.67
N ARG A 54 6.46 -6.26 9.63
CA ARG A 54 6.72 -5.11 8.75
C ARG A 54 5.47 -4.69 8.00
N VAL A 55 4.71 -5.64 7.45
CA VAL A 55 3.46 -5.39 6.74
C VAL A 55 2.43 -4.72 7.66
N VAL A 56 2.22 -5.23 8.87
CA VAL A 56 1.29 -4.65 9.85
C VAL A 56 1.71 -3.24 10.23
N LEU A 57 2.99 -3.03 10.54
CA LEU A 57 3.52 -1.71 10.90
C LEU A 57 3.27 -0.71 9.77
N GLN A 58 3.61 -1.07 8.54
CA GLN A 58 3.46 -0.19 7.40
C GLN A 58 1.98 0.09 7.08
N ALA A 59 1.11 -0.91 7.22
CA ALA A 59 -0.32 -0.73 7.02
C ALA A 59 -0.88 0.30 8.01
N ARG A 60 -0.50 0.22 9.29
CA ARG A 60 -0.89 1.22 10.30
C ARG A 60 -0.40 2.62 9.94
N ILE A 61 0.88 2.76 9.54
CA ILE A 61 1.45 4.05 9.13
C ILE A 61 0.65 4.67 7.96
N LEU A 62 0.31 3.88 6.94
CA LEU A 62 -0.44 4.36 5.77
C LEU A 62 -1.91 4.65 6.09
N GLY A 63 -2.52 3.86 6.98
CA GLY A 63 -3.92 4.04 7.39
C GLY A 63 -4.16 5.25 8.29
N SER A 64 -3.13 5.71 9.01
CA SER A 64 -3.20 6.86 9.91
C SER A 64 -2.96 8.22 9.24
N ARG A 65 -2.56 8.23 7.95
CA ARG A 65 -2.22 9.47 7.23
C ARG A 65 -3.32 9.86 6.25
N GLU A 66 -3.48 11.17 6.06
CA GLU A 66 -4.29 11.70 4.96
C GLU A 66 -3.73 11.28 3.60
N GLN A 67 -4.60 11.15 2.60
CA GLN A 67 -4.20 10.78 1.26
C GLN A 67 -3.57 11.98 0.54
N THR A 68 -2.26 11.92 0.33
CA THR A 68 -1.48 12.92 -0.42
C THR A 68 -1.05 12.42 -1.80
N SER A 69 -1.70 11.37 -2.31
CA SER A 69 -1.34 10.79 -3.61
C SER A 69 -1.77 11.69 -4.75
N VAL A 70 -0.82 12.00 -5.62
CA VAL A 70 -1.05 12.62 -6.93
C VAL A 70 -1.97 11.71 -7.75
N THR A 71 -3.02 12.29 -8.32
CA THR A 71 -3.94 11.58 -9.24
C THR A 71 -3.67 12.02 -10.67
N ALA A 72 -4.22 11.34 -11.68
CA ALA A 72 -4.03 11.73 -13.07
C ALA A 72 -4.53 13.16 -13.37
N ASP A 73 -5.51 13.65 -12.61
CA ASP A 73 -6.05 15.01 -12.70
C ASP A 73 -5.04 16.08 -12.23
N ASP A 74 -4.13 15.74 -11.31
CA ASP A 74 -3.10 16.63 -10.78
C ASP A 74 -1.95 16.87 -11.80
N LEU A 75 -1.82 16.00 -12.80
CA LEU A 75 -0.71 15.98 -13.76
C LEU A 75 -1.06 16.59 -15.15
N GLY A 76 -2.08 17.45 -15.19
CA GLY A 76 -2.69 18.03 -16.41
C GLY A 76 -1.74 18.42 -17.55
#